data_AF-A0A8B6HGZ3-F1
#
_entry.id   AF-A0A8B6HGZ3-F1
#
_cell.length_a   1.000
_cell.length_b   1.000
_cell.length_c   1.000
_cell.angle_alpha   90.00
_cell.angle_beta   90.00
_cell.angle_gamma   90.00
#
_symmetry.space_group_name_H-M   'P 1'
#
loop_
_entity.id
_entity.type
_entity.pdbx_description
1 polymer ?
#
loop_
_entity_poly.entity_id
_entity_poly.type
_entity_poly.pdbx_seq_one_letter_code
_entity_poly.pdbx_strand_id
1 'polypeptide(L)'
;MDAFSQDDIASHLKDIDLGVSEAPMQRSLGLYWNLQNDSFTYRVSLEEKPFSKRGILSVVNSLYDPLGFIAPVVILGKLLLRELMTSTKNWDEPLPELMRDKWERWKDSLQGLHQLSIPRSYATFSWRDMSQREVYVYCDASEKAIAAVAFLKATDSEGEVHIGYIMGKAKVALLHGHCIPRLDFVLRVCGS
;
A
#
# COMPACT_ATOMS: atom_id res chain seq x y z
N MET A 1 26.04 -12.45 -25.41
CA MET A 1 25.79 -11.82 -24.08
C MET A 1 26.57 -12.68 -23.11
N ASP A 2 27.88 -12.41 -22.99
CA ASP A 2 28.83 -13.33 -22.33
C ASP A 2 29.61 -12.59 -21.24
N ALA A 3 28.91 -11.74 -20.47
CA ALA A 3 29.51 -10.90 -19.43
C ALA A 3 29.24 -11.40 -18.00
N PHE A 4 28.38 -12.40 -17.80
CA PHE A 4 28.01 -12.88 -16.47
C PHE A 4 28.00 -14.40 -16.39
N SER A 5 28.46 -14.94 -15.25
CA SER A 5 28.38 -16.36 -14.93
C SER A 5 26.91 -16.79 -14.83
N GLN A 6 26.55 -17.97 -15.36
CA GLN A 6 25.17 -18.48 -15.34
C GLN A 6 24.63 -18.74 -13.92
N ASP A 7 25.49 -18.73 -12.91
CA ASP A 7 25.15 -18.88 -11.50
C ASP A 7 24.69 -17.57 -10.84
N ASP A 8 25.05 -16.41 -11.41
CA ASP A 8 24.63 -15.08 -10.92
C ASP A 8 23.28 -14.63 -11.51
N ILE A 9 22.73 -15.43 -12.43
CA ILE A 9 21.42 -15.18 -13.02
C ILE A 9 20.37 -15.73 -12.06
N ALA A 10 19.54 -14.83 -11.52
CA ALA A 10 18.44 -15.19 -10.63
C ALA A 10 17.62 -16.34 -11.25
N SER A 11 17.34 -17.40 -10.47
CA SER A 11 16.75 -18.65 -10.96
C SER A 11 15.42 -18.49 -11.71
N HIS A 12 14.75 -17.36 -11.52
CA HIS A 12 13.49 -16.95 -12.17
C HIS A 12 13.68 -16.23 -13.52
N LEU A 13 14.91 -16.02 -13.98
CA LEU A 13 15.24 -15.41 -15.28
C LEU A 13 15.62 -16.43 -16.35
N LYS A 14 15.70 -17.73 -16.01
CA LYS A 14 16.17 -18.77 -16.94
C LYS A 14 15.18 -19.11 -18.07
N ASP A 15 13.90 -18.75 -17.90
CA ASP A 15 12.83 -18.99 -18.88
C ASP A 15 12.04 -17.71 -19.21
N ILE A 16 12.71 -16.57 -19.41
CA ILE A 16 12.05 -15.42 -20.05
C ILE A 16 12.04 -15.65 -21.55
N ASP A 17 10.97 -16.28 -22.03
CA ASP A 17 10.65 -16.28 -23.45
C ASP A 17 10.15 -14.88 -23.85
N LEU A 18 11.02 -14.09 -24.47
CA LEU A 18 10.74 -12.74 -24.97
C LEU A 18 9.74 -12.75 -26.15
N GLY A 19 9.28 -13.92 -26.60
CA GLY A 19 8.34 -14.10 -27.71
C GLY A 19 6.87 -14.26 -27.30
N VAL A 20 6.51 -14.29 -26.02
CA VAL A 20 5.12 -14.43 -25.58
C VAL A 20 4.49 -13.05 -25.33
N SER A 21 3.28 -12.81 -25.86
CA SER A 21 2.61 -11.50 -25.85
C SER A 21 2.18 -10.99 -24.46
N GLU A 22 2.53 -11.67 -23.39
CA GLU A 22 2.27 -11.25 -22.02
C GLU A 22 3.60 -10.88 -21.37
N ALA A 23 3.80 -9.58 -21.10
CA ALA A 23 5.04 -9.13 -20.48
C ALA A 23 5.21 -9.75 -19.09
N PRO A 24 6.44 -10.13 -18.72
CA PRO A 24 6.71 -10.78 -17.46
C PRO A 24 6.35 -9.85 -16.30
N MET A 25 5.50 -10.32 -15.40
CA MET A 25 5.15 -9.60 -14.19
C MET A 25 6.28 -9.75 -13.17
N GLN A 26 6.96 -8.66 -12.85
CA GLN A 26 8.08 -8.68 -11.91
C GLN A 26 7.62 -8.31 -10.50
N ARG A 27 8.06 -9.08 -9.50
CA ARG A 27 7.92 -8.71 -8.09
C ARG A 27 9.12 -7.85 -7.69
N SER A 28 8.91 -6.54 -7.55
CA SER A 28 9.96 -5.59 -7.16
C SER A 28 9.63 -5.01 -5.79
N LEU A 29 10.54 -5.20 -4.83
CA LEU A 29 10.40 -4.74 -3.44
C LEU A 29 9.15 -5.24 -2.70
N GLY A 30 8.38 -6.19 -3.24
CA GLY A 30 7.14 -6.70 -2.64
C GLY A 30 5.86 -6.18 -3.30
N LEU A 31 5.96 -5.26 -4.26
CA LEU A 31 4.87 -4.84 -5.15
C LEU A 31 4.94 -5.59 -6.47
N TYR A 32 3.81 -5.72 -7.17
CA TYR A 32 3.76 -6.28 -8.52
C TYR A 32 3.87 -5.15 -9.53
N TRP A 33 4.81 -5.26 -10.46
CA TRP A 33 4.98 -4.29 -11.54
C TRP A 33 4.56 -4.91 -12.86
N ASN A 34 3.60 -4.26 -13.51
CA ASN A 34 3.22 -4.55 -14.89
C ASN A 34 4.11 -3.72 -15.82
N LEU A 35 5.03 -4.40 -16.51
CA LEU A 35 5.99 -3.77 -17.43
C LEU A 35 5.34 -3.23 -18.71
N GLN A 36 4.23 -3.82 -19.16
CA GLN A 36 3.51 -3.37 -20.36
C GLN A 36 2.90 -1.98 -20.16
N ASN A 37 2.23 -1.79 -19.02
CA ASN A 37 1.49 -0.56 -18.73
C ASN A 37 2.28 0.41 -17.84
N ASP A 38 3.52 0.06 -17.50
CA ASP A 38 4.36 0.74 -16.50
C ASP A 38 3.58 1.13 -15.22
N SER A 39 2.91 0.14 -14.62
CA SER A 39 2.03 0.36 -13.47
C SER A 39 2.27 -0.62 -12.32
N PHE A 40 2.14 -0.12 -11.10
CA PHE A 40 2.07 -0.94 -9.90
C PHE A 40 0.67 -1.55 -9.75
N THR A 41 0.65 -2.81 -9.37
CA THR A 41 -0.56 -3.61 -9.18
C THR A 41 -0.48 -4.39 -7.88
N TYR A 42 -1.63 -4.86 -7.40
CA TYR A 42 -1.72 -5.67 -6.19
C TYR A 42 -2.33 -7.02 -6.51
N ARG A 43 -1.70 -8.09 -6.01
CA ARG A 43 -2.29 -9.43 -5.98
C ARG A 43 -2.43 -9.86 -4.53
N VAL A 44 -3.66 -10.00 -4.08
CA VAL A 44 -3.99 -10.51 -2.76
C VAL A 44 -4.31 -11.99 -2.89
N SER A 45 -3.59 -12.84 -2.15
CA SER A 45 -3.98 -14.24 -2.00
C SER A 45 -4.97 -14.34 -0.84
N LEU A 46 -6.23 -14.65 -1.13
CA LEU A 46 -7.29 -14.81 -0.14
C LEU A 46 -7.36 -16.23 0.42
N GLU A 47 -6.19 -16.86 0.64
CA GLU A 47 -6.11 -18.16 1.30
C GLU A 47 -6.99 -18.21 2.55
N GLU A 48 -7.72 -19.30 2.72
CA GLU A 48 -8.49 -19.54 3.93
C GLU A 48 -7.52 -19.71 5.10
N LYS A 49 -7.40 -18.65 5.90
CA LYS A 49 -6.71 -18.69 7.18
C LYS A 49 -7.72 -18.93 8.29
N PRO A 50 -7.34 -19.64 9.37
CA PRO A 50 -8.19 -19.81 10.54
C PRO A 50 -8.67 -18.45 11.05
N PHE A 51 -9.93 -18.39 11.51
CA PHE A 51 -10.50 -17.19 12.12
C PHE A 51 -9.98 -17.03 13.56
N SER A 52 -8.67 -16.79 13.66
CA SER A 52 -7.91 -16.55 14.88
C SER A 52 -7.11 -15.25 14.75
N LYS A 53 -6.58 -14.74 15.87
CA LYS A 53 -5.71 -13.54 15.83
C LYS A 53 -4.51 -13.74 14.92
N ARG A 54 -3.91 -14.93 14.96
CA ARG A 54 -2.76 -15.27 14.11
C ARG A 54 -3.15 -15.27 12.64
N GLY A 55 -4.31 -15.83 12.28
CA GLY A 55 -4.80 -15.83 10.91
C GLY A 55 -5.01 -14.42 10.38
N ILE A 56 -5.73 -13.58 11.14
CA ILE A 56 -5.99 -12.19 10.76
C ILE A 56 -4.69 -11.39 10.65
N LEU A 57 -3.79 -11.50 11.63
CA LEU A 57 -2.47 -10.85 11.59
C LEU A 57 -1.69 -11.26 10.34
N SER A 58 -1.70 -12.55 10.00
CA SER A 58 -1.02 -13.08 8.82
C SER A 58 -1.55 -12.44 7.54
N VAL A 59 -2.86 -12.30 7.39
CA VAL A 59 -3.46 -11.68 6.20
C VAL A 59 -3.15 -10.18 6.16
N VAL A 60 -3.30 -9.46 7.28
CA VAL A 60 -2.99 -8.02 7.34
C VAL A 60 -1.52 -7.75 6.99
N ASN A 61 -0.59 -8.57 7.50
CA ASN A 61 0.85 -8.42 7.22
C ASN A 61 1.25 -8.93 5.82
N SER A 62 0.42 -9.72 5.16
CA SER A 62 0.66 -10.12 3.77
C SER A 62 0.50 -8.96 2.78
N LEU A 63 -0.26 -7.93 3.17
CA LEU A 63 -0.45 -6.70 2.40
C LEU A 63 0.80 -5.82 2.54
N TYR A 64 1.74 -5.99 1.61
CA TYR A 64 2.94 -5.18 1.55
C TYR A 64 2.69 -3.90 0.74
N ASP A 65 2.80 -2.75 1.41
CA ASP A 65 2.54 -1.43 0.81
C ASP A 65 3.56 -0.39 1.31
N PRO A 66 4.73 -0.28 0.66
CA PRO A 66 5.80 0.60 1.10
C PRO A 66 5.50 2.07 0.79
N LEU A 67 4.73 2.34 -0.27
CA LEU A 67 4.39 3.67 -0.74
C LEU A 67 3.05 4.17 -0.19
N GLY A 68 2.22 3.29 0.39
CA GLY A 68 0.97 3.69 1.04
C GLY A 68 -0.23 3.76 0.11
N PHE A 69 -0.15 3.21 -1.11
CA PHE A 69 -1.23 3.29 -2.08
C PHE A 69 -2.52 2.64 -1.58
N ILE A 70 -2.40 1.58 -0.79
CA ILE A 70 -3.52 0.84 -0.18
C ILE A 70 -3.62 1.10 1.32
N ALA A 71 -2.96 2.16 1.82
CA ALA A 71 -3.01 2.57 3.22
C ALA A 71 -4.45 2.65 3.80
N PRO A 72 -5.48 3.14 3.06
CA PRO A 72 -6.86 3.16 3.56
C PRO A 72 -7.43 1.77 3.86
N VAL A 73 -7.02 0.75 3.12
CA VAL A 73 -7.50 -0.63 3.32
C VAL A 73 -6.67 -1.32 4.40
N VAL A 74 -5.35 -1.13 4.38
CA VAL A 74 -4.43 -1.71 5.37
C VAL A 74 -4.71 -1.17 6.78
N ILE A 75 -5.04 0.11 6.93
CA ILE A 75 -5.33 0.69 8.25
C ILE A 75 -6.60 0.10 8.87
N LEU A 76 -7.63 -0.21 8.08
CA LEU A 76 -8.83 -0.87 8.56
C LEU A 76 -8.52 -2.28 9.11
N GLY A 77 -7.68 -3.04 8.41
CA GLY A 77 -7.22 -4.35 8.89
C GLY A 77 -6.44 -4.25 10.20
N LYS A 78 -5.56 -3.24 10.33
CA LYS A 78 -4.83 -2.97 11.58
C LYS A 78 -5.75 -2.52 12.72
N LEU A 79 -6.83 -1.79 12.43
CA LEU A 79 -7.84 -1.41 13.42
C LEU A 79 -8.63 -2.61 13.93
N LEU A 80 -9.01 -3.53 13.03
CA LEU A 80 -9.63 -4.81 13.42
C LEU A 80 -8.69 -5.61 14.31
N LEU A 81 -7.42 -5.74 13.93
CA LEU A 81 -6.42 -6.40 14.76
C LEU A 81 -6.32 -5.74 16.15
N ARG A 82 -6.33 -4.40 16.24
CA ARG A 82 -6.31 -3.68 17.53
C ARG A 82 -7.51 -4.03 18.40
N GLU A 83 -8.72 -4.07 17.83
CA GLU A 83 -9.95 -4.45 18.53
C GLU A 83 -9.83 -5.88 19.09
N LEU A 84 -9.30 -6.81 18.29
CA LEU A 84 -9.09 -8.20 18.69
C LEU A 84 -8.04 -8.34 19.79
N MET A 85 -7.00 -7.52 19.80
CA MET A 85 -5.98 -7.57 20.86
C MET A 85 -6.58 -7.37 22.25
N THR A 86 -7.72 -6.67 22.36
CA THR A 86 -8.43 -6.48 23.63
C THR A 86 -9.42 -7.60 23.99
N SER A 87 -9.83 -8.46 23.06
CA SER A 87 -10.94 -9.41 23.27
C SER A 87 -10.52 -10.79 23.76
N THR A 88 -9.45 -11.39 23.23
CA THR A 88 -8.99 -12.75 23.61
C THR A 88 -7.57 -12.73 24.17
N LYS A 89 -7.15 -13.74 24.93
CA LYS A 89 -5.75 -13.84 25.40
C LYS A 89 -4.87 -14.69 24.47
N ASN A 90 -5.45 -15.71 23.84
CA ASN A 90 -4.69 -16.67 23.04
C ASN A 90 -4.73 -16.33 21.53
N TRP A 91 -3.64 -16.62 20.82
CA TRP A 91 -3.45 -16.25 19.41
C TRP A 91 -4.17 -17.17 18.43
N ASP A 92 -4.33 -18.44 18.82
CA ASP A 92 -4.85 -19.52 17.97
C ASP A 92 -6.30 -19.90 18.34
N GLU A 93 -6.90 -19.20 19.29
CA GLU A 93 -8.28 -19.41 19.71
C GLU A 93 -9.27 -18.78 18.70
N PRO A 94 -10.43 -19.44 18.44
CA PRO A 94 -11.49 -18.86 17.62
C PRO A 94 -11.95 -17.52 18.16
N LEU A 95 -12.15 -16.55 17.27
CA LEU A 95 -12.60 -15.22 17.64
C LEU A 95 -14.13 -15.16 17.82
N PRO A 96 -14.65 -14.18 18.58
CA PRO A 96 -16.08 -14.00 18.77
C PRO A 96 -16.80 -13.79 17.43
N GLU A 97 -17.96 -14.43 17.27
CA GLU A 97 -18.75 -14.39 16.03
C GLU A 97 -19.16 -12.96 15.62
N LEU A 98 -19.36 -12.06 16.59
CA LEU A 98 -19.63 -10.63 16.36
C LEU A 98 -18.55 -9.94 15.48
N MET A 99 -17.32 -10.45 15.49
CA MET A 99 -16.22 -9.90 14.70
C MET A 99 -16.13 -10.51 13.30
N ARG A 100 -16.83 -11.62 13.03
CA ARG A 100 -16.77 -12.33 11.75
C ARG A 100 -17.25 -11.44 10.62
N ASP A 101 -18.40 -10.79 10.78
CA ASP A 101 -18.96 -9.89 9.77
C ASP A 101 -18.00 -8.76 9.41
N LYS A 102 -17.34 -8.17 10.41
CA LYS A 102 -16.35 -7.09 10.19
C LYS A 102 -15.13 -7.60 9.44
N TRP A 103 -14.66 -8.79 9.79
CA TRP A 103 -13.52 -9.45 9.16
C TRP A 103 -13.82 -9.83 7.70
N GLU A 104 -14.96 -10.45 7.44
CA GLU A 104 -15.36 -10.88 6.10
C GLU A 104 -15.56 -9.67 5.18
N ARG A 105 -16.28 -8.62 5.63
CA ARG A 105 -16.41 -7.38 4.86
C ARG A 105 -15.07 -6.75 4.51
N TRP A 106 -14.12 -6.74 5.45
CA TRP A 106 -12.78 -6.23 5.18
C TRP A 106 -12.03 -7.14 4.19
N LYS A 107 -12.11 -8.47 4.36
CA LYS A 107 -11.49 -9.44 3.46
C LYS A 107 -12.04 -9.31 2.04
N ASP A 108 -13.34 -9.13 1.88
CA ASP A 108 -14.00 -8.93 0.59
C ASP A 108 -13.55 -7.63 -0.07
N SER A 109 -13.33 -6.56 0.71
CA SER A 109 -12.81 -5.30 0.18
C SER A 109 -11.43 -5.44 -0.47
N LEU A 110 -10.63 -6.46 -0.08
CA LEU A 110 -9.33 -6.74 -0.68
C LEU A 110 -9.43 -7.19 -2.14
N GLN A 111 -10.56 -7.75 -2.55
CA GLN A 111 -10.77 -8.17 -3.95
C GLN A 111 -10.69 -6.99 -4.91
N GLY A 112 -11.10 -5.79 -4.47
CA GLY A 112 -10.99 -4.57 -5.26
C GLY A 112 -9.54 -4.18 -5.58
N LEU A 113 -8.57 -4.64 -4.79
CA LEU A 113 -7.15 -4.34 -5.03
C LEU A 113 -6.62 -4.99 -6.33
N HIS A 114 -7.26 -6.04 -6.82
CA HIS A 114 -6.88 -6.65 -8.11
C HIS A 114 -7.13 -5.74 -9.31
N GLN A 115 -8.07 -4.81 -9.19
CA GLN A 115 -8.40 -3.84 -10.24
C GLN A 115 -7.57 -2.56 -10.13
N LEU A 116 -6.83 -2.40 -9.03
CA LEU A 116 -6.02 -1.22 -8.79
C LEU A 116 -4.74 -1.28 -9.63
N SER A 117 -4.62 -0.34 -10.56
CA SER A 117 -3.44 -0.11 -11.38
C SER A 117 -2.98 1.33 -11.20
N ILE A 118 -1.76 1.51 -10.69
CA ILE A 118 -1.23 2.83 -10.37
C ILE A 118 -0.04 3.11 -11.28
N PRO A 119 -0.09 4.13 -12.14
CA PRO A 119 1.03 4.50 -12.99
C PRO A 119 2.29 4.76 -12.15
N ARG A 120 3.43 4.19 -12.56
CA ARG A 120 4.71 4.40 -11.86
C ARG A 120 5.24 5.83 -12.06
N SER A 121 4.99 6.41 -13.23
CA SER A 121 5.45 7.77 -13.54
C SER A 121 4.51 8.82 -12.95
N TYR A 122 5.09 9.89 -12.37
CA TYR A 122 4.33 11.04 -11.87
C TYR A 122 3.86 11.98 -12.97
N ALA A 123 4.47 11.90 -14.16
CA ALA A 123 4.16 12.74 -15.31
C ALA A 123 4.35 11.95 -16.61
N THR A 124 3.51 12.20 -17.61
CA THR A 124 3.59 11.61 -18.95
C THR A 124 4.52 12.35 -19.90
N PHE A 125 5.11 13.47 -19.46
CA PHE A 125 5.91 14.38 -20.27
C PHE A 125 7.31 14.60 -19.66
N SER A 126 8.18 15.22 -20.45
CA SER A 126 9.56 15.49 -20.04
C SER A 126 9.60 16.46 -18.87
N TRP A 127 10.35 16.10 -17.83
CA TRP A 127 10.53 16.95 -16.65
C TRP A 127 11.07 18.34 -17.01
N ARG A 128 11.76 18.48 -18.15
CA ARG A 128 12.36 19.76 -18.57
C ARG A 128 11.35 20.81 -18.98
N ASP A 129 10.14 20.41 -19.37
CA ASP A 129 9.10 21.30 -19.88
C ASP A 129 8.15 21.77 -18.75
N MET A 130 8.45 21.39 -17.50
CA MET A 130 7.69 21.80 -16.32
C MET A 130 8.08 23.21 -15.88
N SER A 131 7.12 24.13 -15.94
CA SER A 131 7.29 25.50 -15.47
C SER A 131 7.29 25.59 -13.93
N GLN A 132 6.47 24.75 -13.27
CA GLN A 132 6.31 24.77 -11.82
C GLN A 132 6.13 23.35 -11.26
N ARG A 133 6.68 23.12 -10.07
CA ARG A 133 6.56 21.86 -9.34
C ARG A 133 6.29 22.14 -7.87
N GLU A 134 5.21 21.58 -7.36
CA GLU A 134 4.74 21.80 -6.00
C GLU A 134 4.46 20.45 -5.35
N VAL A 135 4.84 20.29 -4.09
CA VAL A 135 4.47 19.12 -3.31
C VAL A 135 3.39 19.52 -2.32
N TYR A 136 2.23 18.90 -2.42
CA TYR A 136 1.13 19.06 -1.48
C TYR A 136 1.13 17.90 -0.51
N VAL A 137 1.20 18.22 0.78
CA VAL A 137 1.08 17.23 1.84
C VAL A 137 -0.21 17.50 2.60
N TYR A 138 -1.09 16.51 2.60
CA TYR A 138 -2.31 16.52 3.40
C TYR A 138 -2.14 15.59 4.59
N CYS A 139 -2.62 16.02 5.75
CA CYS A 139 -2.57 15.23 6.97
C CYS A 139 -3.93 15.23 7.65
N ASP A 140 -4.31 14.09 8.21
CA ASP A 140 -5.53 13.93 8.98
C ASP A 140 -5.25 13.08 10.23
N ALA A 141 -5.90 13.46 11.33
CA ALA A 141 -5.79 12.78 12.62
C ALA A 141 -7.17 12.53 13.21
N SER A 142 -7.42 11.27 13.52
CA SER A 142 -8.62 10.83 14.24
C SER A 142 -8.22 10.04 15.49
N GLU A 143 -9.20 9.78 16.36
CA GLU A 143 -9.03 8.89 17.51
C GLU A 143 -8.65 7.45 17.12
N LYS A 144 -8.91 7.06 15.86
CA LYS A 144 -8.62 5.72 15.36
C LYS A 144 -7.27 5.65 14.68
N ALA A 145 -6.93 6.62 13.85
CA ALA A 145 -5.71 6.62 13.05
C ALA A 145 -5.24 8.03 12.71
N ILE A 146 -3.93 8.15 12.47
CA ILE A 146 -3.31 9.31 11.82
C ILE A 146 -2.86 8.90 10.43
N ALA A 147 -3.02 9.80 9.46
CA ALA A 147 -2.60 9.58 8.09
C ALA A 147 -2.00 10.85 7.50
N ALA A 148 -1.04 10.68 6.61
CA ALA A 148 -0.52 11.73 5.75
C ALA A 148 -0.39 11.20 4.32
N VAL A 149 -0.59 12.07 3.34
CA VAL A 149 -0.43 11.78 1.92
C VAL A 149 0.23 12.95 1.22
N ALA A 150 1.18 12.65 0.33
CA ALA A 150 1.92 13.60 -0.45
C ALA A 150 1.62 13.41 -1.94
N PHE A 151 1.32 14.51 -2.62
CA PHE A 151 1.10 14.59 -4.06
C PHE A 151 2.09 15.56 -4.69
N LEU A 152 2.59 15.21 -5.87
CA LEU A 152 3.32 16.12 -6.74
C LEU A 152 2.31 16.76 -7.69
N LYS A 153 2.22 18.09 -7.66
CA LYS A 153 1.57 18.87 -8.71
C LYS A 153 2.63 19.45 -9.61
N ALA A 154 2.46 19.22 -10.90
CA ALA A 154 3.33 19.69 -11.95
C ALA A 154 2.51 20.55 -12.90
N THR A 155 2.98 21.74 -13.20
CA THR A 155 2.40 22.57 -14.25
C THR A 155 3.39 22.63 -15.40
N ASP A 156 2.94 22.35 -16.61
CA ASP A 156 3.76 22.48 -17.82
C ASP A 156 3.90 23.94 -18.25
N SER A 157 4.60 24.19 -19.36
CA SER A 157 4.72 25.52 -19.94
C SER A 157 3.45 26.03 -20.63
N GLU A 158 2.50 25.14 -20.94
CA GLU A 158 1.21 25.46 -21.58
C GLU A 158 0.10 25.77 -20.55
N GLY A 159 0.35 25.49 -19.28
CA GLY A 159 -0.58 25.70 -18.15
C GLY A 159 -1.33 24.45 -17.71
N GLU A 160 -1.10 23.29 -18.32
CA GLU A 160 -1.73 22.03 -17.95
C GLU A 160 -1.17 21.49 -16.63
N VAL A 161 -2.07 21.02 -15.77
CA VAL A 161 -1.75 20.57 -14.41
C VAL A 161 -1.84 19.05 -14.34
N HIS A 162 -0.74 18.45 -13.90
CA HIS A 162 -0.62 17.02 -13.68
C HIS A 162 -0.40 16.74 -12.20
N ILE A 163 -1.10 15.74 -11.67
CA ILE A 163 -1.02 15.34 -10.26
C ILE A 163 -0.56 13.89 -10.18
N GLY A 164 0.55 13.66 -9.49
CA GLY A 164 1.08 12.34 -9.19
C GLY A 164 1.03 12.05 -7.69
N TYR A 165 0.56 10.87 -7.30
CA TYR A 165 0.67 10.40 -5.92
C TYR A 165 2.14 10.06 -5.64
N ILE A 166 2.74 10.62 -4.59
CA ILE A 166 4.14 10.31 -4.21
C ILE A 166 4.17 9.19 -3.17
N MET A 167 3.48 9.41 -2.04
CA MET A 167 3.55 8.56 -0.87
C MET A 167 2.38 8.86 0.07
N GLY A 168 1.92 7.82 0.74
CA GLY A 168 0.99 7.90 1.86
C GLY A 168 1.50 7.08 3.03
N LYS A 169 1.11 7.49 4.23
CA LYS A 169 1.45 6.76 5.44
C LYS A 169 0.29 6.86 6.41
N ALA A 170 -0.18 5.72 6.86
CA ALA A 170 -1.22 5.63 7.89
C ALA A 170 -0.73 4.81 9.08
N LYS A 171 -1.05 5.28 10.29
CA LYS A 171 -0.72 4.60 11.55
C LYS A 171 -1.93 4.59 12.47
N VAL A 172 -2.14 3.46 13.14
CA VAL A 172 -3.20 3.33 14.15
C VAL A 172 -2.85 4.22 15.34
N ALA A 173 -3.81 5.00 15.81
CA ALA A 173 -3.64 5.86 16.98
C ALA A 173 -3.52 5.01 18.26
N LEU A 174 -2.83 5.56 19.26
CA LEU A 174 -2.66 4.89 20.56
C LEU A 174 -3.97 4.90 21.34
N LEU A 175 -4.26 3.81 22.06
CA LEU A 175 -5.46 3.67 22.90
C LEU A 175 -5.49 4.63 24.09
N HIS A 176 -4.31 5.01 24.61
CA HIS A 176 -4.19 5.89 25.77
C HIS A 176 -4.06 7.35 25.32
N GLY A 177 -5.21 7.99 25.12
CA GLY A 177 -5.46 9.41 25.38
C GLY A 177 -4.36 10.38 24.93
N HIS A 178 -4.13 10.50 23.63
CA HIS A 178 -3.58 11.73 23.08
C HIS A 178 -4.71 12.50 22.41
N CYS A 179 -5.02 13.68 22.93
CA CYS A 179 -5.99 14.57 22.31
C CYS A 179 -5.53 14.88 20.87
N ILE A 180 -6.49 14.96 19.95
CA ILE A 180 -6.30 15.29 18.52
C ILE A 180 -5.27 16.44 18.29
N PRO A 181 -5.20 17.51 19.10
CA PRO A 181 -4.20 18.57 18.93
C PRO A 181 -2.73 18.12 19.04
N ARG A 182 -2.42 17.04 19.78
CA ARG A 182 -1.06 16.48 19.87
C ARG A 182 -0.72 15.57 18.69
N LEU A 183 -1.72 14.97 18.06
CA LEU A 183 -1.55 14.16 16.85
C LEU A 183 -1.26 15.06 15.65
N ASP A 184 -1.91 16.23 15.59
CA ASP A 184 -1.59 17.30 14.63
C ASP A 184 -0.15 17.81 14.78
N PHE A 185 0.37 17.90 16.00
CA PHE A 185 1.76 18.30 16.22
C PHE A 185 2.76 17.28 15.64
N VAL A 186 2.50 15.98 15.80
CA VAL A 186 3.33 14.92 15.19
C VAL A 186 3.24 14.94 13.66
N LEU A 187 2.06 15.22 13.11
CA LEU A 187 1.87 15.39 11.66
C LEU A 187 2.63 16.62 11.14
N ARG A 188 2.61 17.74 11.86
CA ARG A 188 3.32 18.98 11.50
C ARG A 188 4.84 18.81 11.45
N VAL A 189 5.42 18.04 12.38
CA VAL A 189 6.87 17.76 12.41
C VAL A 189 7.31 16.86 11.25
N CYS A 190 6.42 16.03 10.71
CA CYS A 190 6.73 15.20 9.53
C CYS A 190 6.55 15.94 8.19
N GLY A 191 5.94 17.13 8.20
CA GLY A 191 5.68 17.94 6.99
C GLY A 191 6.55 19.20 6.86
N SER A 192 7.58 19.36 7.70
CA SER A 192 8.53 20.49 7.71
C SER A 192 9.94 20.07 7.32
#